data_AF-A0A662HAZ7-F1
#
_entry.id   AF-A0A662HAZ7-F1
#
_cell.length_a   1.000
_cell.length_b   1.000
_cell.length_c   1.000
_cell.angle_alpha   90.00
_cell.angle_beta   90.00
_cell.angle_gamma   90.00
#
_symmetry.space_group_name_H-M   'P 1'
#
loop_
_entity.id
_entity.type
_entity.pdbx_description
1 polymer ?
#
loop_
_entity_poly.entity_id
_entity_poly.type
_entity_poly.pdbx_seq_one_letter_code
_entity_poly.pdbx_strand_id
1 'polypeptide(L)' 'EEIDPAIVKRLLSKNMVQLLIEVEKGVDSISDLARKLGRSTPNVYKDLQFLHQHGLISFLKRGRYIIPYLLIEEIYIEF' A
#
# COMPACT_ATOMS: atom_id res chain seq x y z
N GLU A 1 9.24 17.95 -6.08
CA GLU A 1 7.85 18.43 -6.03
C GLU A 1 7.50 18.73 -4.59
N GLU A 2 6.75 19.80 -4.32
CA GLU A 2 6.27 20.07 -2.97
C GLU A 2 5.08 19.14 -2.69
N ILE A 3 5.23 18.23 -1.71
CA ILE A 3 4.19 17.26 -1.36
C ILE A 3 3.34 17.84 -0.23
N ASP A 4 2.01 17.77 -0.38
CA ASP A 4 1.07 18.17 0.67
C ASP A 4 1.39 17.43 1.99
N PRO A 5 1.61 18.15 3.11
CA PRO A 5 1.86 17.54 4.41
C PRO A 5 0.81 16.50 4.85
N ALA A 6 -0.43 16.62 4.39
CA ALA A 6 -1.48 15.65 4.66
C ALA A 6 -1.20 14.28 4.01
N ILE A 7 -0.62 14.27 2.81
CA ILE A 7 -0.19 13.05 2.11
C ILE A 7 0.93 12.39 2.91
N VAL A 8 1.96 13.16 3.30
CA VAL A 8 3.09 12.67 4.09
C VAL A 8 2.60 12.08 5.42
N LYS A 9 1.73 12.80 6.15
CA LYS A 9 1.15 12.33 7.40
C LYS A 9 0.40 10.99 7.24
N ARG A 10 -0.33 10.80 6.13
CA ARG A 10 -1.04 9.55 5.85
C ARG A 10 -0.07 8.42 5.51
N LEU A 11 0.93 8.69 4.67
CA LEU A 11 1.96 7.73 4.27
C LEU A 11 2.73 7.19 5.48
N LEU A 12 3.02 8.04 6.46
CA LEU A 12 3.76 7.68 7.66
C LEU A 12 2.88 7.18 8.81
N SER A 13 1.59 6.99 8.57
CA SER A 13 0.73 6.35 9.56
C SER A 13 1.11 4.88 9.77
N LYS A 14 1.00 4.39 11.00
CA LYS A 14 1.32 2.99 11.36
C LYS A 14 0.64 1.97 10.43
N ASN A 15 -0.63 2.21 10.09
CA ASN A 15 -1.40 1.30 9.22
C ASN A 15 -0.87 1.28 7.77
N MET A 16 -0.38 2.42 7.28
CA MET A 16 0.16 2.52 5.91
C MET A 16 1.55 1.88 5.84
N VAL A 17 2.40 2.14 6.83
CA VAL A 17 3.71 1.49 6.93
C VAL A 17 3.56 -0.04 7.01
N GLN A 18 2.64 -0.54 7.84
CA GLN A 18 2.39 -1.98 7.93
C GLN A 18 1.84 -2.54 6.60
N LEU A 19 0.98 -1.80 5.91
CA LEU A 19 0.48 -2.19 4.59
C LEU A 19 1.63 -2.35 3.58
N LEU A 20 2.53 -1.36 3.50
CA LEU A 20 3.69 -1.39 2.60
C LEU A 20 4.62 -2.57 2.90
N ILE A 21 4.94 -2.81 4.18
CA ILE A 21 5.76 -3.95 4.61
C ILE A 21 5.13 -5.29 4.20
N GLU A 22 3.81 -5.47 4.37
CA GLU A 22 3.16 -6.71 3.99
C GLU A 22 3.05 -6.88 2.46
N VAL A 23 2.94 -5.78 1.70
CA VAL A 23 3.02 -5.82 0.23
C VAL A 23 4.42 -6.23 -0.23
N GLU A 24 5.47 -5.69 0.38
CA GLU A 24 6.87 -6.02 0.10
C GLU A 24 7.17 -7.51 0.31
N LYS A 25 6.66 -8.09 1.41
CA LYS A 25 6.78 -9.53 1.70
C LYS A 25 6.09 -10.43 0.68
N GLY A 26 5.24 -9.88 -0.19
CA GLY A 26 4.46 -10.60 -1.16
C GLY A 26 3.12 -11.11 -0.60
N VAL A 27 2.07 -10.94 -1.39
CA VAL A 27 0.70 -11.37 -1.08
C VAL A 27 0.02 -12.01 -2.28
N ASP A 28 -0.90 -12.93 -2.03
CA ASP A 28 -1.60 -13.65 -3.10
C ASP A 28 -2.84 -12.91 -3.63
N SER A 29 -3.39 -11.98 -2.84
CA SER A 29 -4.53 -11.14 -3.21
C SER A 29 -4.77 -10.03 -2.17
N ILE A 30 -5.66 -9.09 -2.50
CA ILE A 30 -6.12 -8.06 -1.55
C ILE A 30 -6.78 -8.68 -0.30
N SER A 31 -7.53 -9.76 -0.46
CA SER A 31 -8.18 -10.45 0.67
C SER A 31 -7.18 -11.18 1.56
N ASP A 32 -6.10 -11.72 0.98
CA ASP A 32 -4.98 -12.29 1.74
C ASP A 32 -4.26 -11.22 2.56
N LEU A 33 -3.94 -10.09 1.92
CA LEU A 33 -3.33 -8.93 2.58
C LEU A 33 -4.21 -8.40 3.73
N ALA A 34 -5.52 -8.29 3.52
CA ALA A 34 -6.46 -7.88 4.56
C ALA A 34 -6.46 -8.82 5.78
N ARG A 35 -6.42 -10.13 5.54
CA ARG A 35 -6.31 -11.14 6.60
C ARG A 35 -4.97 -11.04 7.35
N LYS A 36 -3.85 -10.89 6.65
CA LYS A 36 -2.51 -10.70 7.26
C LYS A 36 -2.45 -9.45 8.15
N LEU A 37 -3.12 -8.37 7.73
CA LEU A 37 -3.17 -7.12 8.48
C LEU A 37 -4.22 -7.11 9.60
N GLY A 38 -5.11 -8.10 9.69
CA GLY A 38 -6.26 -8.07 10.61
C GLY A 38 -7.24 -6.94 10.30
N ARG A 39 -7.39 -6.54 9.03
CA ARG A 39 -8.21 -5.41 8.56
C ARG A 39 -9.29 -5.89 7.59
N SER A 40 -10.32 -5.08 7.38
CA SER A 40 -11.35 -5.38 6.37
C SER A 40 -10.85 -5.11 4.94
N THR A 41 -11.27 -5.95 3.98
CA THR A 41 -10.89 -5.81 2.56
C THR A 41 -11.20 -4.43 1.99
N PRO A 42 -12.37 -3.79 2.24
CA PRO A 42 -12.64 -2.45 1.73
C PRO A 42 -11.68 -1.38 2.26
N ASN A 43 -11.27 -1.46 3.53
CA ASN A 43 -10.35 -0.50 4.12
C ASN A 43 -8.93 -0.68 3.57
N VAL A 44 -8.49 -1.91 3.37
CA VAL A 44 -7.21 -2.19 2.71
C VAL A 44 -7.23 -1.73 1.26
N TYR A 45 -8.32 -2.00 0.52
CA TYR A 45 -8.46 -1.54 -0.86
C TYR A 45 -8.39 -0.02 -0.97
N LYS A 46 -9.04 0.73 -0.08
CA LYS A 46 -8.96 2.21 -0.04
C LYS A 46 -7.55 2.73 0.16
N ASP A 47 -6.74 2.07 0.99
CA ASP A 47 -5.34 2.46 1.19
C ASP A 47 -4.47 2.09 -0.01
N LEU A 48 -4.68 0.92 -0.60
CA LEU A 48 -4.00 0.53 -1.84
C LEU A 48 -4.34 1.50 -2.98
N GLN A 49 -5.59 1.94 -3.10
CA GLN A 49 -5.98 2.95 -4.09
C GLN A 49 -5.27 4.28 -3.87
N PHE A 50 -5.16 4.73 -2.61
CA PHE A 50 -4.40 5.94 -2.28
C PHE A 50 -2.92 5.81 -2.68
N LEU A 51 -2.28 4.70 -2.34
CA LEU A 51 -0.88 4.44 -2.74
C LEU A 51 -0.73 4.38 -4.26
N HIS A 52 -1.69 3.78 -4.96
CA HIS A 52 -1.68 3.68 -6.42
C HIS A 52 -1.83 5.04 -7.09
N GLN A 53 -2.73 5.88 -6.58
CA GLN A 53 -2.94 7.26 -7.05
C GLN A 53 -1.69 8.12 -6.89
N HIS A 54 -0.85 7.83 -5.90
CA HIS A 54 0.42 8.51 -5.67
C HIS A 54 1.65 7.78 -6.24
N GLY A 55 1.44 6.78 -7.10
CA GLY A 55 2.53 6.14 -7.85
C GLY A 55 3.45 5.24 -7.01
N LEU A 56 3.06 4.88 -5.79
CA LEU A 56 3.88 4.06 -4.88
C LEU A 56 3.69 2.57 -5.12
N ILE A 57 2.52 2.18 -5.62
CA ILE A 57 2.19 0.78 -5.95
C ILE A 57 1.48 0.67 -7.29
N SER A 58 1.45 -0.55 -7.81
CA SER A 58 0.57 -0.94 -8.91
C SER A 58 -0.08 -2.29 -8.62
N PHE A 59 -0.96 -2.72 -9.53
CA PHE A 59 -1.74 -3.93 -9.40
C PHE A 59 -1.43 -4.88 -10.54
N LEU A 60 -1.15 -6.14 -10.20
CA LEU A 60 -1.02 -7.24 -11.14
C LEU A 60 -2.30 -8.09 -11.10
N LYS A 61 -2.90 -8.31 -12.27
CA LYS A 61 -4.02 -9.24 -12.40
C LYS A 61 -3.50 -10.65 -12.68
N ARG A 62 -3.80 -11.59 -11.78
CA ARG A 62 -3.47 -13.02 -11.94
C ARG A 62 -4.76 -13.84 -11.87
N GLY A 63 -5.33 -14.15 -13.04
CA GLY A 63 -6.65 -14.77 -13.16
C GLY A 63 -7.74 -13.88 -12.56
N ARG A 64 -8.42 -14.36 -11.52
CA ARG A 64 -9.44 -13.61 -10.77
C ARG A 64 -8.88 -12.73 -9.64
N TYR A 65 -7.59 -12.87 -9.33
CA TYR A 65 -6.97 -12.17 -8.21
C TYR A 65 -6.30 -10.88 -8.68
N ILE A 66 -6.34 -9.89 -7.80
CA ILE A 66 -5.60 -8.63 -7.92
C ILE A 66 -4.53 -8.64 -6.83
N ILE A 67 -3.28 -8.50 -7.25
CA ILE A 67 -2.10 -8.56 -6.39
C ILE A 67 -1.44 -7.17 -6.40
N PRO A 68 -1.39 -6.44 -5.27
CA PRO A 68 -0.62 -5.22 -5.19
C PRO A 68 0.88 -5.51 -5.17
N TYR A 69 1.69 -4.63 -5.77
CA TYR A 69 3.16 -4.67 -5.70
C TYR A 69 3.73 -3.25 -5.65
N LEU A 70 4.89 -3.08 -5.00
CA LEU A 70 5.56 -1.78 -4.86
C LEU A 70 6.18 -1.35 -6.20
N LEU A 71 6.11 -0.05 -6.50
CA LEU A 71 6.83 0.61 -7.61
C LEU A 71 8.12 1.30 -7.15
N ILE A 72 8.32 1.37 -5.84
CA ILE A 72 9.45 2.02 -5.19
C ILE A 72 10.24 0.99 -4.40
N GLU A 73 11.54 1.20 -4.29
CA GLU A 73 12.43 0.36 -3.49
C GLU A 73 12.58 0.89 -2.06
N GLU A 74 12.67 2.21 -1.89
CA GLU A 74 12.89 2.84 -0.58
C GLU A 74 12.12 4.16 -0.43
N ILE A 75 11.81 4.52 0.82
CA ILE A 75 11.29 5.84 1.22
C ILE A 75 12.29 6.45 2.20
N TYR A 76 12.84 7.61 1.85
CA TYR A 76 13.79 8.34 2.67
C TYR A 76 13.21 9.67 3.14
N ILE A 77 13.48 10.05 4.39
CA ILE A 77 12.98 11.29 5.02
C ILE A 77 14.16 11.98 5.69
N GLU A 78 14.40 13.23 5.31
CA GLU A 78 15.38 14.13 5.94
C GLU A 78 14.64 15.28 6.63
N PHE A 79 15.22 15.78 7.73
CA PHE A 79 14.72 16.90 8.53
C PHE A 79 15.78 17.99 8.61
#